data_AF-A0A8J7RZ24-F1
#
_entry.id   AF-A0A8J7RZ24-F1
#
_cell.length_a   1.000
_cell.length_b   1.000
_cell.length_c   1.000
_cell.angle_alpha   90.00
_cell.angle_beta   90.00
_cell.angle_gamma   90.00
#
_symmetry.space_group_name_H-M   'P 1'
#
loop_
_entity.id
_entity.type
_entity.pdbx_description
1 polymer ?
#
loop_
_entity_poly.entity_id
_entity_poly.type
_entity_poly.pdbx_seq_one_letter_code
_entity_poly.pdbx_strand_id
1 'polypeptide(L)' 'MDDSLYLPETTDGLLEFLAETYPPKCIAPDQRPEDAHRYAGKVELIRELISQREQERDEG' A
#
# COMPACT_ATOMS: atom_id res chain seq x y z
N MET A 1 20.51 -12.30 -1.75
CA MET A 1 19.75 -11.70 -2.86
C MET A 1 19.18 -10.43 -2.29
N ASP A 2 19.58 -9.30 -2.82
CA ASP A 2 18.98 -8.03 -2.46
C ASP A 2 17.60 -8.00 -3.13
N ASP A 3 16.57 -8.36 -2.37
CA ASP A 3 15.16 -8.40 -2.80
C ASP A 3 14.51 -7.01 -2.67
N SER A 4 15.32 -5.95 -2.61
CA SER A 4 14.83 -4.57 -2.62
C SER A 4 14.32 -4.21 -4.02
N LEU A 5 13.00 -4.17 -4.16
CA LEU A 5 12.34 -3.74 -5.39
C LEU A 5 12.49 -2.22 -5.52
N TYR A 6 13.41 -1.75 -6.36
CA TYR A 6 13.52 -0.32 -6.65
C TYR A 6 12.22 0.24 -7.24
N LEU A 7 11.66 1.28 -6.62
CA LEU A 7 10.45 1.95 -7.09
C LEU A 7 10.81 3.16 -7.98
N PRO A 8 10.38 3.17 -9.27
CA PRO A 8 10.61 4.33 -10.13
C PRO A 8 9.97 5.60 -9.58
N GLU A 9 10.55 6.78 -9.83
CA GLU A 9 10.01 8.06 -9.33
C GLU A 9 8.58 8.35 -9.80
N THR A 10 8.19 7.85 -10.98
CA THR A 10 6.82 7.97 -11.50
C THR A 10 5.78 7.23 -10.65
N THR A 11 6.22 6.41 -9.69
CA THR A 11 5.35 5.60 -8.82
C THR A 11 4.67 6.45 -7.73
N ASP A 12 5.19 7.64 -7.41
CA ASP A 12 4.66 8.48 -6.33
C ASP A 12 3.18 8.83 -6.55
N GLY A 13 2.82 9.29 -7.75
CA GLY A 13 1.42 9.59 -8.08
C GLY A 13 0.52 8.35 -8.12
N LEU A 14 1.08 7.17 -8.44
CA LEU A 14 0.32 5.92 -8.38
C LEU A 14 0.05 5.49 -6.93
N LEU A 15 1.04 5.62 -6.04
CA LEU A 15 0.88 5.31 -4.62
C LEU A 15 -0.13 6.25 -3.94
N GLU A 16 -0.09 7.54 -4.26
CA GLU A 16 -1.08 8.52 -3.80
C GLU A 16 -2.49 8.13 -4.25
N PHE A 17 -2.66 7.85 -5.55
CA PHE A 17 -3.95 7.42 -6.10
C PHE A 17 -4.47 6.13 -5.44
N LEU A 18 -3.60 5.15 -5.19
CA LEU A 18 -3.97 3.90 -4.55
C LEU A 18 -4.35 4.10 -3.08
N ALA A 19 -3.64 4.96 -2.35
CA ALA A 19 -3.96 5.28 -0.96
C ALA A 19 -5.33 5.98 -0.83
N GLU A 20 -5.67 6.87 -1.76
CA GLU A 20 -7.00 7.50 -1.84
C GLU A 20 -8.09 6.50 -2.21
N THR A 21 -7.79 5.56 -3.12
CA THR A 21 -8.74 4.55 -3.59
C THR A 21 -9.05 3.49 -2.54
N TYR A 22 -8.06 3.13 -1.71
CA TYR A 22 -8.16 2.09 -0.69
C TYR A 22 -7.88 2.64 0.71
N PRO A 23 -8.75 3.52 1.26
CA PRO A 23 -8.56 4.03 2.61
C PRO A 23 -8.75 2.92 3.65
N PRO A 24 -8.03 2.96 4.79
CA PRO A 24 -8.26 2.05 5.90
C PRO A 24 -9.72 2.11 6.38
N LYS A 25 -10.35 0.96 6.58
CA LYS A 25 -11.73 0.88 7.08
C LYS A 25 -11.95 -0.36 7.94
N CYS A 26 -12.90 -0.25 8.87
CA CYS A 26 -13.38 -1.40 9.63
C CYS A 26 -14.20 -2.33 8.74
N ILE A 27 -14.19 -3.63 9.06
CA ILE A 27 -15.11 -4.60 8.47
C ILE A 27 -16.55 -4.24 8.83
N ALA A 28 -17.45 -4.23 7.84
CA ALA A 28 -18.87 -4.00 8.07
C ALA A 28 -19.57 -5.29 8.59
N PRO A 29 -20.67 -5.19 9.35
CA PRO A 29 -21.33 -6.35 9.94
C PRO A 29 -21.84 -7.39 8.93
N ASP A 30 -22.20 -6.94 7.73
CA ASP A 30 -22.70 -7.74 6.62
C ASP A 30 -21.61 -8.12 5.61
N GLN A 31 -20.38 -7.65 5.82
CA GLN A 31 -19.26 -7.92 4.92
C GLN A 31 -18.72 -9.33 5.14
N ARG A 32 -18.48 -10.03 4.04
CA ARG A 32 -17.80 -11.32 4.07
C ARG A 32 -16.37 -11.17 4.61
N PRO A 33 -15.93 -12.03 5.56
CA PRO A 33 -14.58 -11.98 6.08
C PRO A 33 -13.50 -12.04 5.00
N GLU A 34 -13.70 -12.85 3.96
CA GLU A 34 -12.70 -12.99 2.87
C GLU A 34 -12.48 -11.68 2.11
N ASP A 35 -13.55 -10.93 1.84
CA ASP A 35 -13.47 -9.65 1.14
C ASP A 35 -12.84 -8.57 2.02
N ALA A 36 -13.12 -8.61 3.33
CA ALA A 36 -12.51 -7.72 4.31
C ALA A 36 -11.01 -7.99 4.45
N HIS A 37 -10.59 -9.25 4.56
CA HIS A 37 -9.17 -9.63 4.60
C HIS A 37 -8.45 -9.24 3.31
N ARG A 38 -9.05 -9.49 2.15
CA ARG A 38 -8.46 -9.07 0.87
C ARG A 38 -8.31 -7.56 0.78
N TYR A 39 -9.30 -6.80 1.25
CA TYR A 39 -9.20 -5.35 1.30
C TYR A 39 -8.09 -4.88 2.25
N ALA A 40 -8.02 -5.46 3.46
CA ALA A 40 -6.98 -5.14 4.44
C ALA A 40 -5.58 -5.39 3.88
N GLY A 41 -5.36 -6.53 3.20
CA GLY A 41 -4.07 -6.84 2.57
C GLY A 41 -3.68 -5.85 1.47
N LYS A 42 -4.65 -5.31 0.70
CA LYS A 42 -4.36 -4.23 -0.25
C LYS A 42 -3.88 -2.96 0.45
N VAL A 43 -4.56 -2.57 1.53
CA VAL A 43 -4.19 -1.38 2.33
C VAL A 43 -2.81 -1.54 2.94
N GLU A 44 -2.51 -2.72 3.48
CA GLU A 44 -1.21 -3.05 4.07
C GLU A 44 -0.09 -2.96 3.03
N LEU A 45 -0.26 -3.61 1.87
CA LEU A 45 0.71 -3.55 0.78
C LEU A 45 0.97 -2.11 0.31
N ILE A 46 -0.07 -1.29 0.16
CA ILE A 46 0.10 0.13 -0.24
C ILE A 46 0.93 0.88 0.79
N ARG A 47 0.70 0.65 2.09
CA ARG A 47 1.47 1.28 3.17
C ARG A 47 2.92 0.84 3.19
N GLU A 48 3.19 -0.44 2.97
CA GLU A 48 4.55 -0.97 2.87
C GLU A 48 5.31 -0.32 1.71
N LEU A 49 4.67 -0.22 0.54
CA LEU A 49 5.27 0.42 -0.64
C LEU A 49 5.54 1.92 -0.43
N ILE A 50 4.64 2.63 0.24
CA ILE A 50 4.87 4.05 0.61
C ILE A 50 6.06 4.16 1.56
N SER A 51 6.09 3.33 2.62
CA SER A 51 7.19 3.34 3.59
C SER A 51 8.53 3.02 2.93
N GLN A 52 8.56 2.07 1.99
CA GLN A 52 9.77 1.75 1.24
C GLN A 52 10.21 2.93 0.37
N ARG A 53 9.27 3.61 -0.29
CA ARG A 53 9.57 4.78 -1.12
C ARG A 53 10.10 5.96 -0.31
N GLU A 54 9.57 6.17 0.89
CA GLU A 54 10.07 7.19 1.83
C GLU A 54 11.50 6.84 2.27
N GLN A 55 11.78 5.58 2.59
CA GLN A 55 13.13 5.13 2.94
C GLN A 55 14.14 5.34 1.79
N GLU A 56 13.77 5.02 0.55
CA GLU A 56 14.61 5.27 -0.64
C GLU A 56 14.93 6.75 -0.83
N ARG A 57 14.01 7.66 -0.46
CA ARG A 57 14.21 9.11 -0.55
C ARG A 57 15.09 9.66 0.57
N ASP A 58 15.02 9.07 1.76
CA ASP A 58 15.86 9.47 2.91
C ASP A 58 17.31 8.96 2.78
N GLU A 59 17.52 7.86 2.04
CA GLU A 59 18.84 7.25 1.81
C GLU A 59 19.58 7.76 0.55
N GLY A 60 18.91 8.53 -0.33
CA GLY A 60 19.45 9.08 -1.58
C GLY A 60 19.88 10.54 -1.51
#